data_AF-A0A061REE9-F1
#
_entry.id   AF-A0A061REE9-F1
#
_cell.length_a   1.000
_cell.length_b   1.000
_cell.length_c   1.000
_cell.angle_alpha   90.00
_cell.angle_beta   90.00
_cell.angle_gamma   90.00
#
_symmetry.space_group_name_H-M   'P 1'
#
loop_
_entity.id
_entity.type
_entity.pdbx_description
1 polymer ?
#
loop_
_entity_poly.entity_id
_entity_poly.type
_entity_poly.pdbx_seq_one_letter_code
_entity_poly.pdbx_strand_id
1 'polypeptide(L)'
;LEFRCADSNGDTYYSFSPHPRWRVLVLDPYDVSIYRRGRGQGLDPEALRLLCQHNPNARAWVRDNPDVLQTERMSGGFPYFEGLWDTAQRWVPFNGGIGDAQAKWLRQQLQGAEASSQRVVVFCHLLTHPEAALFGGRTLLWNYEEVMGILAGARGTVAAFVSGHQHEGGMHTDAATGIHHIVLESPLLSDPEHPGPYAVLEAYEDRLVLVGNGATNGLEGGLFDPASGRCHLRGEYTVHELPLV
;
A
#
# COMPACT_ATOMS: atom_id res chain seq x y z
N LEU A 1 -9.50 23.18 -0.89
CA LEU A 1 -9.60 21.99 -0.04
C LEU A 1 -8.24 21.75 0.57
N GLU A 2 -8.11 21.81 1.89
CA GLU A 2 -6.88 21.37 2.55
C GLU A 2 -6.87 19.84 2.44
N PHE A 3 -5.96 19.28 1.65
CA PHE A 3 -5.84 17.83 1.50
C PHE A 3 -5.32 17.26 2.82
N ARG A 4 -6.22 16.69 3.63
CA ARG A 4 -5.88 16.05 4.89
C ARG A 4 -5.94 14.53 4.69
N CYS A 5 -4.78 13.88 4.70
CA CYS A 5 -4.69 12.41 4.79
C CYS A 5 -5.05 11.88 6.18
N ALA A 6 -5.12 12.77 7.16
CA ALA A 6 -5.46 12.46 8.54
C ALA A 6 -6.96 12.57 8.81
N ASP A 7 -7.43 11.89 9.86
CA ASP A 7 -8.80 12.00 10.34
C ASP A 7 -9.10 13.39 10.98
N SER A 8 -10.28 13.54 11.58
CA SER A 8 -10.65 14.80 12.24
C SER A 8 -9.81 15.14 13.48
N ASN A 9 -9.11 14.16 14.06
CA ASN A 9 -8.22 14.33 15.21
C ASN A 9 -6.76 14.60 14.80
N GLY A 10 -6.45 14.42 13.51
CA GLY A 10 -5.09 14.53 12.99
C GLY A 10 -4.32 13.21 12.99
N ASP A 11 -4.99 12.09 13.26
CA ASP A 11 -4.38 10.77 13.23
C ASP A 11 -4.19 10.30 11.77
N THR A 12 -2.99 9.80 11.45
CA THR A 12 -2.61 9.34 10.11
C THR A 12 -3.00 7.88 9.83
N TYR A 13 -3.37 7.14 10.86
CA TYR A 13 -4.01 5.83 10.77
C TYR A 13 -5.27 5.82 11.63
N TYR A 14 -6.38 5.31 11.08
CA TYR A 14 -7.69 5.42 11.71
C TYR A 14 -8.66 4.37 11.18
N SER A 15 -9.80 4.25 11.83
CA SER A 15 -10.87 3.32 11.44
C SER A 15 -12.22 4.03 11.41
N PHE A 16 -13.06 3.66 10.45
CA PHE A 16 -14.47 4.07 10.43
C PHE A 16 -15.36 2.97 9.85
N SER A 17 -16.67 3.07 10.05
CA SER A 17 -17.64 2.08 9.59
C SER A 17 -18.67 2.76 8.69
N PRO A 18 -18.56 2.63 7.35
CA PRO A 18 -19.53 3.20 6.42
C PRO A 18 -20.86 2.46 6.42
N HIS A 19 -20.89 1.23 6.94
CA HIS A 19 -22.07 0.37 7.05
C HIS A 19 -21.91 -0.57 8.25
N PRO A 20 -22.98 -0.96 8.98
CA PRO A 20 -22.87 -1.80 10.18
C PRO A 20 -22.08 -3.10 10.01
N ARG A 21 -22.05 -3.67 8.79
CA ARG A 21 -21.31 -4.90 8.45
C ARG A 21 -19.95 -4.66 7.78
N TRP A 22 -19.53 -3.39 7.63
CA TRP A 22 -18.25 -3.04 7.00
C TRP A 22 -17.44 -2.07 7.85
N ARG A 23 -16.14 -2.31 7.91
CA ARG A 23 -15.17 -1.42 8.53
C ARG A 23 -14.05 -1.11 7.53
N VAL A 24 -13.64 0.14 7.51
CA VAL A 24 -12.48 0.61 6.77
C VAL A 24 -11.38 0.90 7.78
N LEU A 25 -10.19 0.36 7.53
CA LEU A 25 -8.97 0.69 8.27
C LEU A 25 -8.02 1.41 7.32
N VAL A 26 -7.48 2.56 7.73
CA VAL A 26 -6.45 3.29 7.00
C VAL A 26 -5.17 3.19 7.82
N LEU A 27 -4.11 2.68 7.20
CA LEU A 27 -2.77 2.55 7.79
C LEU A 27 -1.87 3.70 7.36
N ASP A 28 -0.95 4.07 8.24
CA ASP A 28 0.17 4.94 7.95
C ASP A 28 1.43 4.09 7.72
N PRO A 29 1.80 3.80 6.46
CA PRO A 29 2.98 3.02 6.15
C PRO A 29 4.30 3.76 6.37
N TYR A 30 4.24 5.03 6.78
CA TYR A 30 5.40 5.87 7.03
C TYR A 30 5.60 6.18 8.51
N ASP A 31 4.80 5.58 9.40
CA ASP A 31 4.98 5.61 10.86
C ASP A 31 6.42 5.24 11.27
N VAL A 32 6.98 4.22 10.63
CA VAL A 32 8.43 3.93 10.65
C VAL A 32 9.01 4.21 9.27
N SER A 33 9.54 5.41 9.07
CA SER A 33 10.23 5.79 7.83
C SER A 33 11.27 6.86 8.07
N ILE A 34 12.23 7.01 7.14
CA ILE A 34 13.23 8.07 7.24
C ILE A 34 12.60 9.47 7.10
N TYR A 35 11.42 9.57 6.50
CA TYR A 35 10.73 10.84 6.23
C TYR A 35 9.62 11.17 7.23
N ARG A 36 9.39 10.32 8.25
CA ARG A 36 8.28 10.45 9.21
C ARG A 36 8.21 11.79 9.97
N ARG A 37 9.34 12.49 10.10
CA ARG A 37 9.42 13.80 10.78
C ARG A 37 8.80 14.93 9.95
N GLY A 38 8.54 14.68 8.67
CA GLY A 38 8.02 15.67 7.75
C GLY A 38 9.10 16.59 7.18
N ARG A 39 8.69 17.35 6.16
CA ARG A 39 9.56 18.31 5.48
C ARG A 39 10.03 19.40 6.44
N GLY A 40 11.29 19.83 6.34
CA GLY A 40 11.88 20.83 7.24
C GLY A 40 12.46 20.28 8.55
N GLN A 41 12.22 19.02 8.88
CA GLN A 41 12.58 18.44 10.19
C GLN A 41 13.77 17.46 10.13
N GLY A 42 14.40 17.33 8.96
CA GLY A 42 15.45 16.36 8.69
C GLY A 42 14.96 14.91 8.68
N LEU A 43 15.90 13.98 8.52
CA LEU A 43 15.57 12.55 8.49
C LEU A 43 15.44 11.96 9.90
N ASP A 44 14.64 10.91 10.01
CA ASP A 44 14.57 10.13 11.23
C ASP A 44 15.82 9.22 11.39
N PRO A 45 16.62 9.42 12.45
CA PRO A 45 17.88 8.70 12.61
C PRO A 45 17.68 7.22 12.98
N GLU A 46 16.56 6.85 13.61
CA GLU A 46 16.29 5.46 13.97
C GLU A 46 15.88 4.67 12.74
N ALA A 47 14.96 5.21 11.95
CA ALA A 47 14.57 4.62 10.67
C ALA A 47 15.75 4.58 9.69
N LEU A 48 16.62 5.60 9.67
CA LEU A 48 17.81 5.60 8.81
C LEU A 48 18.81 4.50 9.22
N ARG A 49 19.01 4.29 10.53
CA ARG A 49 19.84 3.18 11.02
C ARG A 49 19.27 1.84 10.59
N LEU A 50 17.95 1.63 10.74
CA LEU A 50 17.28 0.42 10.30
C LEU A 50 17.47 0.19 8.80
N LEU A 51 17.24 1.22 7.97
CA LEU A 51 17.49 1.15 6.53
C LEU A 51 18.94 0.74 6.22
N CYS A 52 19.94 1.32 6.91
CA CYS A 52 21.35 1.00 6.72
C CYS A 52 21.76 -0.41 7.19
N GLN A 53 20.99 -1.03 8.08
CA GLN A 53 21.19 -2.43 8.47
C GLN A 53 20.84 -3.37 7.31
N HIS A 54 19.77 -3.07 6.59
CA HIS A 54 19.23 -3.93 5.54
C HIS A 54 19.68 -3.56 4.12
N ASN A 55 20.10 -2.31 3.88
CA ASN A 55 20.59 -1.86 2.57
C ASN A 55 22.06 -1.38 2.66
N PRO A 56 23.02 -2.15 2.11
CA PRO A 56 24.44 -1.79 2.14
C PRO A 56 24.75 -0.53 1.32
N ASN A 57 23.99 -0.25 0.26
CA ASN A 57 24.15 0.93 -0.58
C ASN A 57 23.73 2.19 0.20
N ALA A 58 22.64 2.10 0.96
CA ALA A 58 22.22 3.18 1.87
C ALA A 58 23.28 3.44 2.94
N ARG A 59 23.84 2.39 3.54
CA ARG A 59 24.91 2.50 4.54
C ARG A 59 26.17 3.16 3.98
N ALA A 60 26.61 2.77 2.80
CA ALA A 60 27.77 3.37 2.13
C ALA A 60 27.50 4.85 1.83
N TRP A 61 26.32 5.17 1.30
CA TRP A 61 25.92 6.56 1.01
C TRP A 61 25.92 7.43 2.27
N VAL A 62 25.34 6.96 3.38
CA VAL A 62 25.30 7.71 4.65
C VAL A 62 26.70 7.92 5.22
N ARG A 63 27.59 6.92 5.11
CA ARG A 63 29.01 7.07 5.52
C ARG A 63 29.69 8.19 4.74
N ASP A 64 29.44 8.27 3.44
CA ASP A 64 30.07 9.26 2.57
C ASP A 64 29.36 10.64 2.61
N ASN A 65 28.17 10.70 3.22
CA ASN A 65 27.34 11.91 3.38
C ASN A 65 26.84 12.05 4.83
N PRO A 66 27.72 12.34 5.80
CA PRO A 66 27.34 12.36 7.23
C PRO A 66 26.28 13.41 7.57
N ASP A 67 26.17 14.48 6.79
CA ASP A 67 25.18 15.55 6.98
C ASP A 67 23.78 15.19 6.46
N VAL A 68 23.57 13.98 5.92
CA VAL A 68 22.28 13.52 5.38
C VAL A 68 21.13 13.59 6.39
N LEU A 69 21.41 13.50 7.69
CA LEU A 69 20.38 13.68 8.72
C LEU A 69 19.81 15.10 8.75
N GLN A 70 20.58 16.10 8.31
CA GLN A 70 20.16 17.49 8.20
C GLN A 70 19.52 17.79 6.83
N THR A 71 19.68 16.91 5.84
CA THR A 71 19.04 17.07 4.54
C THR A 71 17.63 16.48 4.54
N GLU A 72 16.83 16.89 3.56
CA GLU A 72 15.43 16.47 3.45
C GLU A 72 15.21 15.34 2.45
N ARG A 73 16.27 14.91 1.75
CA ARG A 73 16.13 14.00 0.62
C ARG A 73 17.30 13.05 0.53
N MET A 74 17.01 11.78 0.75
CA MET A 74 17.90 10.66 0.45
C MET A 74 17.52 9.96 -0.88
N SER A 75 16.26 10.11 -1.31
CA SER A 75 15.75 9.47 -2.51
C SER A 75 16.36 10.07 -3.78
N GLY A 76 16.98 9.24 -4.61
CA GLY A 76 17.53 9.52 -5.93
C GLY A 76 19.04 9.72 -5.90
N GLY A 77 19.67 9.56 -4.73
CA GLY A 77 21.08 9.87 -4.52
C GLY A 77 22.05 8.71 -4.76
N PHE A 78 21.60 7.46 -4.80
CA PHE A 78 22.49 6.29 -4.86
C PHE A 78 21.78 5.06 -5.48
N PRO A 79 22.52 4.03 -5.94
CA PRO A 79 21.91 2.85 -6.56
C PRO A 79 21.25 1.96 -5.51
N TYR A 80 19.96 2.19 -5.24
CA TYR A 80 19.26 1.53 -4.13
C TYR A 80 19.31 0.01 -4.17
N PHE A 81 19.14 -0.56 -5.37
CA PHE A 81 18.86 -1.98 -5.59
C PHE A 81 20.10 -2.80 -5.93
N GLU A 82 21.28 -2.18 -6.02
CA GLU A 82 22.50 -2.89 -6.41
C GLU A 82 22.82 -4.00 -5.40
N GLY A 83 22.92 -5.24 -5.88
CA GLY A 83 23.17 -6.41 -5.04
C GLY A 83 21.99 -6.83 -4.14
N LEU A 84 20.81 -6.22 -4.28
CA LEU A 84 19.58 -6.64 -3.62
C LEU A 84 18.68 -7.42 -4.58
N TRP A 85 18.04 -8.48 -4.08
CA TRP A 85 17.21 -9.38 -4.87
C TRP A 85 15.89 -9.64 -4.16
N ASP A 86 14.86 -9.94 -4.94
CA ASP A 86 13.51 -10.21 -4.45
C ASP A 86 13.06 -9.18 -3.40
N THR A 87 12.29 -9.59 -2.40
CA THR A 87 11.71 -8.70 -1.40
C THR A 87 12.75 -7.95 -0.55
N ALA A 88 14.06 -8.24 -0.65
CA ALA A 88 15.08 -7.40 -0.04
C ALA A 88 15.14 -6.01 -0.70
N GLN A 89 14.69 -5.87 -1.95
CA GLN A 89 14.62 -4.58 -2.66
C GLN A 89 13.61 -3.59 -2.07
N ARG A 90 12.78 -4.00 -1.11
CA ARG A 90 11.88 -3.10 -0.35
C ARG A 90 12.61 -2.15 0.59
N TRP A 91 13.85 -2.45 0.96
CA TRP A 91 14.64 -1.65 1.90
C TRP A 91 15.22 -0.43 1.21
N VAL A 92 14.37 0.55 0.95
CA VAL A 92 14.71 1.77 0.21
C VAL A 92 14.15 3.03 0.87
N PRO A 93 14.75 4.21 0.62
CA PRO A 93 14.36 5.47 1.25
C PRO A 93 12.90 5.88 1.08
N PHE A 94 12.26 5.49 -0.04
CA PHE A 94 10.90 5.88 -0.37
C PHE A 94 9.81 4.95 0.23
N ASN A 95 10.23 3.93 0.97
CA ASN A 95 9.35 3.02 1.71
C ASN A 95 9.40 3.32 3.21
N GLY A 96 8.62 2.55 3.96
CA GLY A 96 8.55 2.56 5.42
C GLY A 96 7.86 1.30 5.92
N GLY A 97 7.54 1.28 7.20
CA GLY A 97 6.75 0.25 7.85
C GLY A 97 5.78 0.85 8.86
N ILE A 98 4.95 -0.01 9.45
CA ILE A 98 4.10 0.36 10.59
C ILE A 98 4.85 0.06 11.89
N GLY A 99 4.73 0.93 12.90
CA GLY A 99 5.36 0.71 14.21
C GLY A 99 4.54 -0.20 15.12
N ASP A 100 5.12 -0.61 16.25
CA ASP A 100 4.51 -1.54 17.21
C ASP A 100 3.14 -1.07 17.71
N ALA A 101 2.98 0.24 17.93
CA ALA A 101 1.71 0.82 18.39
C ALA A 101 0.61 0.65 17.32
N GLN A 102 0.92 0.96 16.07
CA GLN A 102 -0.01 0.79 14.95
C GLN A 102 -0.28 -0.69 14.65
N ALA A 103 0.72 -1.57 14.74
CA ALA A 103 0.55 -3.01 14.58
C ALA A 103 -0.34 -3.60 15.68
N LYS A 104 -0.19 -3.15 16.93
CA LYS A 104 -1.08 -3.52 18.04
C LYS A 104 -2.50 -3.01 17.81
N TRP A 105 -2.65 -1.76 17.37
CA TRP A 105 -3.93 -1.17 17.03
C TRP A 105 -4.63 -1.95 15.92
N LEU A 106 -3.92 -2.32 14.85
CA LEU A 106 -4.46 -3.12 13.74
C LEU A 106 -5.01 -4.46 14.25
N ARG A 107 -4.26 -5.19 15.08
CA ARG A 107 -4.73 -6.44 15.71
C ARG A 107 -6.03 -6.22 16.49
N GLN A 108 -6.11 -5.15 17.28
CA GLN A 108 -7.31 -4.83 18.06
C GLN A 108 -8.51 -4.47 17.17
N GLN A 109 -8.30 -3.72 16.08
CA GLN A 109 -9.35 -3.38 15.13
C GLN A 109 -9.93 -4.61 14.43
N LEU A 110 -9.07 -5.53 14.01
CA LEU A 110 -9.48 -6.77 13.36
C LEU A 110 -10.25 -7.69 14.31
N GLN A 111 -9.78 -7.85 15.55
CA GLN A 111 -10.50 -8.60 16.60
C GLN A 111 -11.88 -7.98 16.87
N GLY A 112 -11.97 -6.66 16.95
CA GLY A 112 -13.23 -5.94 17.15
C GLY A 112 -14.19 -6.09 15.96
N ALA A 113 -13.68 -6.08 14.73
CA ALA A 113 -14.46 -6.32 13.52
C ALA A 113 -15.01 -7.75 13.47
N GLU A 114 -14.18 -8.75 13.79
CA GLU A 114 -14.59 -10.15 13.88
C GLU A 114 -15.71 -10.35 14.91
N ALA A 115 -15.52 -9.83 16.14
CA ALA A 115 -16.52 -9.90 17.21
C ALA A 115 -17.85 -9.20 16.85
N SER A 116 -17.80 -8.24 15.90
CA SER A 116 -18.96 -7.49 15.43
C SER A 116 -19.51 -8.01 14.10
N SER A 117 -19.01 -9.15 13.61
CA SER A 117 -19.39 -9.74 12.31
C SER A 117 -19.25 -8.76 11.14
N GLN A 118 -18.21 -7.93 11.16
CA GLN A 118 -17.89 -6.98 10.11
C GLN A 118 -16.87 -7.56 9.13
N ARG A 119 -16.99 -7.21 7.85
CA ARG A 119 -15.92 -7.35 6.85
C ARG A 119 -15.05 -6.09 6.84
N VAL A 120 -13.76 -6.27 6.57
CA VAL A 120 -12.76 -5.19 6.64
C VAL A 120 -12.12 -4.95 5.28
N VAL A 121 -12.06 -3.68 4.87
CA VAL A 121 -11.16 -3.21 3.81
C VAL A 121 -10.05 -2.39 4.46
N VAL A 122 -8.80 -2.77 4.21
CA VAL A 122 -7.62 -2.05 4.69
C VAL A 122 -7.07 -1.20 3.54
N PHE A 123 -6.78 0.07 3.81
CA PHE A 123 -6.07 0.97 2.90
C PHE A 123 -4.68 1.28 3.45
N CYS A 124 -3.68 1.24 2.58
CA CYS A 124 -2.30 1.53 2.93
C CYS A 124 -1.56 1.97 1.68
N HIS A 125 -0.76 3.04 1.71
CA HIS A 125 -0.05 3.48 0.50
C HIS A 125 0.91 2.40 -0.04
N LEU A 126 1.68 1.75 0.84
CA LEU A 126 2.64 0.68 0.49
C LEU A 126 1.97 -0.70 0.38
N LEU A 127 2.52 -1.57 -0.45
CA LEU A 127 2.03 -2.93 -0.66
C LEU A 127 2.38 -3.83 0.53
N THR A 128 1.59 -4.89 0.72
CA THR A 128 1.86 -5.90 1.75
C THR A 128 2.18 -7.28 1.18
N HIS A 129 1.69 -7.65 -0.01
CA HIS A 129 1.84 -9.01 -0.54
C HIS A 129 2.83 -9.06 -1.71
N PRO A 130 3.88 -9.92 -1.67
CA PRO A 130 4.88 -10.01 -2.73
C PRO A 130 4.33 -10.33 -4.11
N GLU A 131 3.34 -11.23 -4.21
CA GLU A 131 2.72 -11.60 -5.49
C GLU A 131 1.89 -10.48 -6.14
N ALA A 132 1.51 -9.44 -5.37
CA ALA A 132 0.88 -8.24 -5.93
C ALA A 132 1.93 -7.20 -6.39
N ALA A 133 3.19 -7.38 -6.01
CA ALA A 133 4.26 -6.43 -6.24
C ALA A 133 5.10 -6.80 -7.46
N LEU A 134 5.38 -5.80 -8.29
CA LEU A 134 6.29 -5.91 -9.42
C LEU A 134 7.75 -5.68 -8.98
N PHE A 135 8.67 -5.98 -9.90
CA PHE A 135 10.09 -5.68 -9.79
C PHE A 135 10.76 -6.19 -8.50
N GLY A 136 10.33 -7.33 -7.98
CA GLY A 136 10.91 -7.90 -6.75
C GLY A 136 10.47 -7.16 -5.49
N GLY A 137 9.24 -6.65 -5.41
CA GLY A 137 8.72 -6.14 -4.14
C GLY A 137 9.32 -4.81 -3.69
N ARG A 138 9.79 -3.98 -4.63
CA ARG A 138 10.39 -2.65 -4.36
C ARG A 138 9.47 -1.70 -3.60
N THR A 139 8.17 -1.97 -3.62
CA THR A 139 7.10 -1.11 -3.09
C THR A 139 6.41 -1.72 -1.86
N LEU A 140 6.96 -2.82 -1.31
CA LEU A 140 6.47 -3.46 -0.10
C LEU A 140 6.83 -2.64 1.15
N LEU A 141 5.96 -2.72 2.16
CA LEU A 141 6.28 -2.34 3.54
C LEU A 141 7.59 -2.99 4.00
N TRP A 142 8.42 -2.27 4.74
CA TRP A 142 9.64 -2.82 5.36
C TRP A 142 9.34 -4.06 6.22
N ASN A 143 8.26 -4.00 7.01
CA ASN A 143 7.76 -5.11 7.84
C ASN A 143 6.53 -5.80 7.24
N TYR A 144 6.43 -5.92 5.91
CA TYR A 144 5.28 -6.57 5.24
C TYR A 144 4.96 -7.98 5.81
N GLU A 145 5.98 -8.75 6.20
CA GLU A 145 5.81 -10.09 6.77
C GLU A 145 5.02 -10.06 8.09
N GLU A 146 5.28 -9.07 8.95
CA GLU A 146 4.53 -8.89 10.19
C GLU A 146 3.08 -8.52 9.88
N VAL A 147 2.86 -7.58 8.95
CA VAL A 147 1.52 -7.13 8.57
C VAL A 147 0.73 -8.28 7.94
N MET A 148 1.32 -9.04 7.03
CA MET A 148 0.71 -10.26 6.48
C MET A 148 0.35 -11.26 7.58
N GLY A 149 1.22 -11.46 8.58
CA GLY A 149 0.92 -12.31 9.73
C GLY A 149 -0.29 -11.83 10.53
N ILE A 150 -0.44 -10.52 10.73
CA ILE A 150 -1.62 -9.93 11.40
C ILE A 150 -2.88 -10.16 10.57
N LEU A 151 -2.82 -9.92 9.26
CA LEU A 151 -3.96 -10.09 8.35
C LEU A 151 -4.39 -11.55 8.25
N ALA A 152 -3.44 -12.49 8.17
CA ALA A 152 -3.71 -13.91 8.14
C ALA A 152 -4.39 -14.42 9.42
N GLY A 153 -4.06 -13.83 10.57
CA GLY A 153 -4.75 -14.10 11.84
C GLY A 153 -6.22 -13.67 11.88
N ALA A 154 -6.64 -12.79 10.96
CA ALA A 154 -8.01 -12.30 10.81
C ALA A 154 -8.67 -12.83 9.52
N ARG A 155 -8.30 -14.05 9.10
CA ARG A 155 -8.86 -14.73 7.92
C ARG A 155 -10.39 -14.72 7.94
N GLY A 156 -11.01 -14.39 6.81
CA GLY A 156 -12.47 -14.28 6.67
C GLY A 156 -13.06 -12.99 7.23
N THR A 157 -12.30 -12.19 8.00
CA THR A 157 -12.70 -10.84 8.42
C THR A 157 -12.18 -9.79 7.44
N VAL A 158 -10.93 -9.89 7.02
CA VAL A 158 -10.35 -8.99 6.00
C VAL A 158 -10.77 -9.46 4.61
N ALA A 159 -11.45 -8.58 3.87
CA ALA A 159 -11.88 -8.81 2.50
C ALA A 159 -10.82 -8.35 1.49
N ALA A 160 -10.24 -7.17 1.70
CA ALA A 160 -9.25 -6.62 0.79
C ALA A 160 -8.21 -5.75 1.50
N PHE A 161 -7.01 -5.71 0.93
CA PHE A 161 -5.96 -4.77 1.22
C PHE A 161 -5.67 -3.93 -0.03
N VAL A 162 -6.08 -2.67 -0.01
CA VAL A 162 -5.96 -1.73 -1.12
C VAL A 162 -4.74 -0.86 -0.91
N SER A 163 -3.89 -0.82 -1.93
CA SER A 163 -2.64 -0.06 -1.94
C SER A 163 -2.41 0.71 -3.22
N GLY A 164 -1.39 1.57 -3.22
CA GLY A 164 -0.92 2.29 -4.40
C GLY A 164 0.59 2.14 -4.49
N HIS A 165 1.32 3.27 -4.59
CA HIS A 165 2.78 3.37 -4.61
C HIS A 165 3.49 2.73 -5.82
N GLN A 166 3.11 1.53 -6.21
CA GLN A 166 3.41 0.95 -7.52
C GLN A 166 2.44 1.52 -8.54
N HIS A 167 2.97 2.26 -9.51
CA HIS A 167 2.15 3.07 -10.39
C HIS A 167 1.43 2.24 -11.45
N GLU A 168 1.98 1.09 -11.79
CA GLU A 168 1.51 0.14 -12.78
C GLU A 168 0.25 -0.62 -12.36
N GLY A 169 -0.14 -0.50 -11.08
CA GLY A 169 -1.24 -1.27 -10.51
C GLY A 169 -0.91 -2.76 -10.37
N GLY A 170 -1.94 -3.57 -10.13
CA GLY A 170 -1.82 -5.02 -9.96
C GLY A 170 -2.86 -5.59 -9.01
N MET A 171 -2.98 -6.92 -8.99
CA MET A 171 -3.87 -7.61 -8.07
C MET A 171 -3.39 -9.02 -7.78
N HIS A 172 -3.61 -9.46 -6.55
CA HIS A 172 -3.40 -10.84 -6.14
C HIS A 172 -4.47 -11.25 -5.12
N THR A 173 -5.03 -12.45 -5.24
CA THR A 173 -5.88 -13.03 -4.20
C THR A 173 -5.10 -14.12 -3.49
N ASP A 174 -4.83 -13.92 -2.20
CA ASP A 174 -4.14 -14.91 -1.40
C ASP A 174 -5.08 -16.09 -1.12
N ALA A 175 -4.79 -17.25 -1.72
CA ALA A 175 -5.62 -18.44 -1.58
C ALA A 175 -5.68 -18.98 -0.13
N ALA A 176 -4.69 -18.68 0.72
CA ALA A 176 -4.66 -19.17 2.10
C ALA A 176 -5.60 -18.37 3.01
N THR A 177 -5.75 -17.07 2.77
CA THR A 177 -6.53 -16.15 3.60
C THR A 177 -7.82 -15.67 2.93
N GLY A 178 -7.91 -15.75 1.61
CA GLY A 178 -8.99 -15.18 0.80
C GLY A 178 -8.90 -13.66 0.65
N ILE A 179 -7.81 -13.01 1.08
CA ILE A 179 -7.68 -11.56 1.03
C ILE A 179 -7.32 -11.14 -0.40
N HIS A 180 -8.07 -10.17 -0.94
CA HIS A 180 -7.73 -9.52 -2.21
C HIS A 180 -6.74 -8.37 -1.97
N HIS A 181 -5.51 -8.52 -2.44
CA HIS A 181 -4.50 -7.48 -2.49
C HIS A 181 -4.62 -6.70 -3.79
N ILE A 182 -5.15 -5.48 -3.70
CA ILE A 182 -5.45 -4.62 -4.84
C ILE A 182 -4.44 -3.47 -4.87
N VAL A 183 -3.78 -3.27 -6.00
CA VAL A 183 -2.81 -2.18 -6.21
C VAL A 183 -3.40 -1.25 -7.26
N LEU A 184 -3.81 -0.06 -6.83
CA LEU A 184 -4.41 0.93 -7.72
C LEU A 184 -3.36 1.59 -8.59
N GLU A 185 -3.67 1.72 -9.88
CA GLU A 185 -2.85 2.45 -10.84
C GLU A 185 -2.74 3.93 -10.46
N SER A 186 -1.58 4.54 -10.75
CA SER A 186 -1.31 5.91 -10.35
C SER A 186 -1.87 6.92 -11.36
N PRO A 187 -2.56 7.99 -10.89
CA PRO A 187 -2.97 9.09 -11.75
C PRO A 187 -1.80 9.82 -12.42
N LEU A 188 -0.55 9.59 -11.98
CA LEU A 188 0.65 10.11 -12.65
C LEU A 188 0.92 9.47 -14.02
N LEU A 189 0.30 8.31 -14.30
CA LEU A 189 0.43 7.61 -15.58
C LEU A 189 -0.75 7.88 -16.52
N SER A 190 -1.68 8.76 -16.13
CA SER A 190 -2.87 9.09 -16.90
C SER A 190 -2.53 9.62 -18.28
N ASP A 191 -3.26 9.18 -19.29
CA ASP A 191 -3.35 9.89 -20.56
C ASP A 191 -4.09 11.22 -20.35
N PRO A 192 -3.52 12.39 -20.71
CA PRO A 192 -4.22 13.68 -20.62
C PRO A 192 -5.56 13.73 -21.36
N GLU A 193 -5.76 12.88 -22.37
CA GLU A 193 -7.00 12.81 -23.15
C GLU A 193 -8.09 11.92 -22.50
N HIS A 194 -7.73 11.13 -21.47
CA HIS A 194 -8.64 10.20 -20.81
C HIS A 194 -8.71 10.44 -19.29
N PRO A 195 -9.90 10.63 -18.69
CA PRO A 195 -10.02 10.75 -17.25
C PRO A 195 -9.56 9.47 -16.53
N GLY A 196 -8.89 9.61 -15.39
CA GLY A 196 -8.40 8.51 -14.56
C GLY A 196 -6.87 8.44 -14.48
N PRO A 197 -6.31 7.32 -13.98
CA PRO A 197 -7.00 6.19 -13.37
C PRO A 197 -7.73 6.50 -12.05
N TYR A 198 -8.93 5.94 -11.88
CA TYR A 198 -9.65 5.85 -10.61
C TYR A 198 -10.50 4.57 -10.57
N ALA A 199 -11.00 4.21 -9.38
CA ALA A 199 -11.92 3.09 -9.24
C ALA A 199 -12.99 3.32 -8.16
N VAL A 200 -14.10 2.62 -8.32
CA VAL A 200 -15.16 2.48 -7.32
C VAL A 200 -15.12 1.05 -6.79
N LEU A 201 -15.04 0.89 -5.47
CA LEU A 201 -15.14 -0.41 -4.81
C LEU A 201 -16.54 -0.54 -4.19
N GLU A 202 -17.37 -1.38 -4.79
CA GLU A 202 -18.72 -1.68 -4.33
C GLU A 202 -18.69 -2.90 -3.41
N ALA A 203 -19.29 -2.79 -2.23
CA ALA A 203 -19.21 -3.80 -1.19
C ALA A 203 -20.56 -4.49 -0.95
N TYR A 204 -20.63 -5.79 -1.22
CA TYR A 204 -21.82 -6.63 -1.04
C TYR A 204 -21.61 -7.66 0.08
N GLU A 205 -22.63 -8.43 0.44
CA GLU A 205 -22.49 -9.42 1.51
C GLU A 205 -21.53 -10.57 1.14
N ASP A 206 -21.45 -10.92 -0.14
CA ASP A 206 -20.75 -12.11 -0.66
C ASP A 206 -19.54 -11.77 -1.55
N ARG A 207 -19.37 -10.51 -1.95
CA ARG A 207 -18.29 -10.06 -2.85
C ARG A 207 -17.96 -8.59 -2.69
N LEU A 208 -16.78 -8.22 -3.17
CA LEU A 208 -16.47 -6.86 -3.61
C LEU A 208 -16.57 -6.79 -5.15
N VAL A 209 -16.94 -5.63 -5.68
CA VAL A 209 -16.88 -5.35 -7.12
C VAL A 209 -16.03 -4.11 -7.32
N LEU A 210 -14.89 -4.25 -8.00
CA LEU A 210 -14.03 -3.13 -8.34
C LEU A 210 -14.35 -2.68 -9.77
N VAL A 211 -14.88 -1.46 -9.91
CA VAL A 211 -15.18 -0.81 -11.19
C VAL A 211 -14.13 0.26 -11.44
N GLY A 212 -13.18 -0.04 -12.32
CA GLY A 212 -12.06 0.84 -12.68
C GLY A 212 -12.30 1.63 -13.97
N ASN A 213 -11.67 2.79 -14.07
CA ASN A 213 -11.66 3.66 -15.23
C ASN A 213 -10.25 4.24 -15.45
N GLY A 214 -9.86 4.40 -16.71
CA GLY A 214 -8.59 5.00 -17.11
C GLY A 214 -7.74 4.05 -17.96
N ALA A 215 -6.91 4.63 -18.81
CA ALA A 215 -5.90 3.94 -19.58
C ALA A 215 -4.52 4.44 -19.14
N THR A 216 -3.60 3.53 -18.85
CA THR A 216 -2.18 3.84 -18.67
C THR A 216 -1.54 4.06 -20.04
N ASN A 217 -0.60 5.01 -20.15
CA ASN A 217 0.12 5.36 -21.39
C ASN A 217 1.01 4.21 -21.94
N GLY A 218 0.40 3.13 -22.43
CA GLY A 218 1.08 2.02 -23.11
C GLY A 218 1.98 1.15 -22.24
N LEU A 219 1.98 1.36 -20.92
CA LEU A 219 2.50 0.37 -19.97
C LEU A 219 1.40 -0.67 -19.78
N GLU A 220 1.66 -1.92 -20.15
CA GLU A 220 0.80 -3.08 -19.84
C GLU A 220 0.52 -3.09 -18.31
N GLY A 221 -0.59 -2.48 -17.91
CA GLY A 221 -0.98 -2.21 -16.53
C GLY A 221 -2.20 -3.06 -16.18
N GLY A 222 -2.01 -4.01 -15.26
CA GLY A 222 -2.82 -5.21 -15.16
C GLY A 222 -4.16 -5.11 -14.43
N LEU A 223 -4.63 -3.91 -14.02
CA LEU A 223 -5.90 -3.78 -13.30
C LEU A 223 -6.99 -3.11 -14.12
N PHE A 224 -6.69 -2.09 -14.91
CA PHE A 224 -7.70 -1.37 -15.70
C PHE A 224 -7.59 -1.59 -17.21
N ASP A 225 -6.65 -2.42 -17.69
CA ASP A 225 -6.59 -2.84 -19.09
C ASP A 225 -7.89 -3.58 -19.49
N PRO A 226 -8.59 -3.17 -20.58
CA PRO A 226 -9.73 -3.90 -21.14
C PRO A 226 -9.49 -5.39 -21.39
N ALA A 227 -8.24 -5.84 -21.53
CA ALA A 227 -7.83 -7.23 -21.66
C ALA A 227 -7.73 -8.00 -20.32
N SER A 228 -7.62 -7.30 -19.18
CA SER A 228 -7.49 -7.89 -17.83
C SER A 228 -8.83 -8.16 -17.12
N GLY A 229 -9.97 -7.73 -17.68
CA GLY A 229 -11.29 -7.90 -17.08
C GLY A 229 -12.43 -8.07 -18.09
N ARG A 230 -13.67 -8.22 -17.62
CA ARG A 230 -14.85 -8.22 -18.50
C ARG A 230 -15.19 -6.78 -18.88
N CYS A 231 -14.94 -6.41 -20.13
CA CYS A 231 -15.26 -5.10 -20.67
C CYS A 231 -16.79 -4.87 -20.70
N HIS A 232 -17.29 -3.81 -20.05
CA HIS A 232 -18.71 -3.46 -20.13
C HIS A 232 -19.01 -2.62 -21.38
N LEU A 233 -20.29 -2.60 -21.79
CA LEU A 233 -20.81 -1.97 -23.01
C LEU A 233 -20.45 -0.48 -23.07
N ARG A 234 -19.28 -0.19 -23.67
CA ARG A 234 -18.74 1.06 -24.25
C ARG A 234 -17.21 1.15 -24.20
N GLY A 235 -16.50 0.19 -23.59
CA GLY A 235 -15.04 0.16 -23.63
C GLY A 235 -14.33 1.10 -22.64
N GLU A 236 -15.07 1.71 -21.69
CA GLU A 236 -14.56 2.75 -20.79
C GLU A 236 -14.27 2.26 -19.36
N TYR A 237 -14.75 1.08 -18.94
CA TYR A 237 -14.62 0.60 -17.56
C TYR A 237 -14.25 -0.89 -17.48
N THR A 238 -13.38 -1.21 -16.53
CA THR A 238 -12.93 -2.58 -16.22
C THR A 238 -13.53 -3.03 -14.90
N VAL A 239 -14.20 -4.18 -14.90
CA VAL A 239 -14.91 -4.70 -13.71
C VAL A 239 -14.27 -5.99 -13.22
N HIS A 240 -13.89 -6.02 -11.94
CA HIS A 240 -13.40 -7.20 -11.24
C HIS A 240 -14.39 -7.62 -10.15
N GLU A 241 -14.88 -8.85 -10.23
CA GLU A 241 -15.67 -9.47 -9.16
C GLU A 241 -14.74 -10.24 -8.22
N LEU A 242 -14.80 -9.90 -6.93
CA LEU A 242 -13.89 -10.36 -5.90
C LEU A 242 -14.68 -11.10 -4.81
N PRO A 243 -14.87 -12.43 -4.96
CA PRO A 243 -15.71 -13.21 -4.07
C PRO A 243 -15.10 -13.34 -2.67
N LEU A 244 -15.93 -13.16 -1.64
CA LEU A 244 -15.51 -13.31 -0.24
C LEU A 244 -15.64 -14.78 0.21
N VAL A 245 -14.70 -15.21 1.04
CA VAL A 245 -14.74 -16.50 1.77
C VAL A 245 -15.17 -16.35 3.22
#